data_AF-A0A183URZ3-F1
#
_entry.id   AF-A0A183URZ3-F1
#
_cell.length_a   1.000
_cell.length_b   1.000
_cell.length_c   1.000
_cell.angle_alpha   90.00
_cell.angle_beta   90.00
_cell.angle_gamma   90.00
#
_symmetry.space_group_name_H-M   'P 1'
#
loop_
_entity.id
_entity.type
_entity.pdbx_description
1 polymer ?
#
loop_
_entity_poly.entity_id
_entity_poly.type
_entity_poly.pdbx_seq_one_letter_code
_entity_poly.pdbx_strand_id
1 'polypeptide(L)'
;MDDVGAEKNTNEAEEEGRPREINIVRFARERVAQIAELLDAIDNHTLVSGEVTRGPRTALQRLPRHMRRRAMSYNIKRFPRNQRKFAASAVAASKHRKKPPSRFWRRRPRNLLLNYIRRQRNQIWLETHIWHAKRFHIGDKWGYKIPIRSFQRSFRPTYRDAMRHCVVRDTSFLRCFQICCDKESELMDALCPLCVPSTSATFAFKAALEGKFEVTTLLYKPGQYPHGFIGPVRFLWSMGSGEERALLLWCHPSHSAVVLKQLVDTLKLTKEEDNDEKDSAKAEIPHSVDEWRLRNSRIRTDVYRGGPFKLIDLSDQLIRFRLHGPQSFPILWRVLRTVKNEHCREVWMQNFVSSNAFWNDCLRTMQSGELPDGTVLSLLVEDPRLSRPTRRTKPSERSTKPNRSISISEIPQPRSEFWNLERRQKILATKLSASDLQKQRATNLARVRTSPAKIPVILVVRNSGTGTSNTFTGVDLITPGGFGMEFWLALQYGTAHAAALHDQKAAEFEANRLNFPADVPDCEAGTVESSNECDELIVIPSFLSLRRFFLGMRGL
;
A
#
# COMPACT_ATOMS: atom_id res chain seq x y z
N MET A 1 -8.68 -53.36 -79.90
CA MET A 1 -9.67 -54.45 -79.93
C MET A 1 -10.26 -54.54 -78.54
N ASP A 2 -11.25 -53.68 -78.28
CA ASP A 2 -12.67 -54.06 -78.12
C ASP A 2 -12.89 -55.45 -77.47
N ASP A 3 -13.79 -55.67 -76.53
CA ASP A 3 -14.97 -54.89 -76.17
C ASP A 3 -15.54 -55.47 -74.85
N VAL A 4 -16.18 -54.58 -74.07
CA VAL A 4 -17.37 -54.73 -73.23
C VAL A 4 -17.69 -56.08 -72.56
N GLY A 5 -17.97 -56.02 -71.24
CA GLY A 5 -18.67 -57.09 -70.55
C GLY A 5 -19.10 -56.81 -69.10
N ALA A 6 -19.86 -55.73 -68.88
CA ALA A 6 -20.97 -55.60 -67.93
C ALA A 6 -20.76 -55.84 -66.41
N GLU A 7 -20.86 -54.72 -65.67
CA GLU A 7 -21.26 -54.66 -64.26
C GLU A 7 -22.59 -55.39 -64.00
N LYS A 8 -22.58 -56.33 -63.05
CA LYS A 8 -23.78 -56.71 -62.29
C LYS A 8 -23.55 -56.39 -60.83
N ASN A 9 -24.11 -55.25 -60.42
CA ASN A 9 -24.41 -54.93 -59.03
C ASN A 9 -25.19 -56.08 -58.40
N THR A 10 -24.56 -56.81 -57.50
CA THR A 10 -25.21 -57.63 -56.49
C THR A 10 -24.82 -57.05 -55.14
N ASN A 11 -25.65 -56.12 -54.66
CA ASN A 11 -25.69 -55.74 -53.26
C ASN A 11 -26.22 -56.95 -52.47
N GLU A 12 -25.35 -57.90 -52.17
CA GLU A 12 -25.60 -58.85 -51.09
C GLU A 12 -24.93 -58.30 -49.84
N ALA A 13 -25.79 -57.85 -48.93
CA ALA A 13 -25.42 -57.44 -47.58
C ALA A 13 -24.88 -58.66 -46.83
N GLU A 14 -23.55 -58.80 -46.80
CA GLU A 14 -22.89 -59.59 -45.76
C GLU A 14 -23.09 -58.87 -44.43
N GLU A 15 -24.07 -59.31 -43.64
CA GLU A 15 -24.05 -59.11 -42.19
C GLU A 15 -22.84 -59.87 -41.62
N GLU A 16 -21.64 -59.33 -41.81
CA GLU A 16 -20.45 -59.75 -41.08
C GLU A 16 -20.75 -59.55 -39.58
N GLY A 17 -20.80 -60.68 -38.88
CA GLY A 17 -21.12 -60.74 -37.46
C GLY A 17 -20.32 -59.71 -36.67
N ARG A 18 -21.03 -58.90 -35.88
CA ARG A 18 -20.41 -57.92 -34.97
C ARG A 18 -19.27 -58.61 -34.22
N PRO A 19 -18.02 -58.12 -34.31
CA PRO A 19 -16.89 -58.78 -33.69
C PRO A 19 -17.14 -58.88 -32.18
N ARG A 20 -17.19 -60.11 -31.65
CA ARG A 20 -17.40 -60.40 -30.22
C ARG A 20 -16.19 -60.03 -29.36
N GLU A 21 -15.05 -59.77 -29.99
CA GLU A 21 -13.78 -59.44 -29.34
C GLU A 21 -13.24 -58.11 -29.84
N ILE A 22 -12.89 -57.24 -28.88
CA ILE A 22 -12.28 -55.95 -29.16
C ILE A 22 -10.76 -56.09 -29.00
N ASN A 23 -10.01 -55.72 -30.03
CA ASN A 23 -8.56 -55.60 -29.90
C ASN A 23 -8.24 -54.40 -28.99
N ILE A 24 -7.97 -54.70 -27.72
CA ILE A 24 -7.74 -53.71 -26.65
C ILE A 24 -6.59 -52.76 -27.01
N VAL A 25 -5.53 -53.28 -27.63
CA VAL A 25 -4.33 -52.48 -27.97
C VAL A 25 -4.66 -51.45 -29.05
N ARG A 26 -5.37 -51.86 -30.11
CA ARG A 26 -5.81 -50.94 -31.18
C ARG A 26 -6.81 -49.92 -30.65
N PHE A 27 -7.81 -50.38 -29.90
CA PHE A 27 -8.84 -49.53 -29.31
C PHE A 27 -8.24 -48.47 -28.36
N ALA A 28 -7.26 -48.86 -27.55
CA ALA A 28 -6.53 -47.95 -26.67
C ALA A 28 -5.68 -46.98 -27.49
N ARG A 29 -4.92 -47.46 -28.49
CA ARG A 29 -4.05 -46.64 -29.35
C ARG A 29 -4.81 -45.49 -30.03
N GLU A 30 -5.99 -45.77 -30.59
CA GLU A 30 -6.85 -44.76 -31.22
C GLU A 30 -7.38 -43.72 -30.22
N ARG A 31 -7.47 -44.08 -28.93
CA ARG A 31 -7.98 -43.23 -27.85
C ARG A 31 -6.89 -42.66 -26.94
N VAL A 32 -5.61 -42.92 -27.19
CA VAL A 32 -4.51 -42.40 -26.35
C VAL A 32 -4.56 -40.88 -26.29
N ALA A 33 -4.82 -40.21 -27.42
CA ALA A 33 -4.96 -38.75 -27.45
C ALA A 33 -6.14 -38.26 -26.59
N GLN A 34 -7.29 -38.94 -26.66
CA GLN A 34 -8.48 -38.62 -25.86
C GLN A 34 -8.26 -38.90 -24.36
N ILE A 35 -7.56 -39.98 -24.02
CA ILE A 35 -7.20 -40.32 -22.64
C ILE A 35 -6.19 -39.31 -22.11
N ALA A 36 -5.21 -38.89 -22.91
CA ALA A 36 -4.26 -37.84 -22.55
C ALA A 36 -4.97 -36.49 -22.35
N GLU A 37 -5.88 -36.12 -23.25
CA GLU A 37 -6.69 -34.92 -23.14
C GLU A 37 -7.60 -34.97 -21.91
N LEU A 38 -8.20 -36.12 -21.61
CA LEU A 38 -9.03 -36.32 -20.41
C LEU A 38 -8.19 -36.22 -19.14
N LEU A 39 -7.01 -36.82 -19.11
CA LEU A 39 -6.08 -36.73 -17.97
C LEU A 39 -5.60 -35.29 -17.79
N ASP A 40 -5.28 -34.59 -18.88
CA ASP A 40 -4.93 -33.18 -18.87
C ASP A 40 -6.13 -32.32 -18.42
N ALA A 41 -7.35 -32.60 -18.86
CA ALA A 41 -8.54 -31.88 -18.42
C ALA A 41 -8.81 -32.12 -16.92
N ILE A 42 -8.70 -33.36 -16.44
CA ILE A 42 -8.87 -33.71 -15.03
C ILE A 42 -7.77 -33.05 -14.17
N ASP A 43 -6.53 -33.00 -14.66
CA ASP A 43 -5.40 -32.41 -13.95
C ASP A 43 -5.34 -30.87 -14.03
N ASN A 44 -5.88 -30.26 -15.10
CA ASN A 44 -5.71 -28.83 -15.45
C ASN A 44 -6.99 -27.98 -15.37
N HIS A 45 -8.21 -28.51 -15.46
CA HIS A 45 -9.46 -27.71 -15.54
C HIS A 45 -9.72 -26.82 -14.28
N THR A 46 -8.98 -27.01 -13.19
CA THR A 46 -9.11 -26.19 -11.97
C THR A 46 -7.86 -25.43 -11.55
N LEU A 47 -6.75 -25.49 -12.31
CA LEU A 47 -5.46 -24.95 -11.85
C LEU A 47 -4.79 -24.00 -12.83
N VAL A 48 -4.00 -23.08 -12.26
CA VAL A 48 -3.17 -22.13 -12.99
C VAL A 48 -1.96 -22.86 -13.56
N SER A 49 -1.64 -22.62 -14.84
CA SER A 49 -0.47 -23.18 -15.53
C SER A 49 0.82 -22.96 -14.72
N GLY A 50 1.61 -24.03 -14.55
CA GLY A 50 2.88 -24.02 -13.80
C GLY A 50 2.83 -24.40 -12.31
N GLU A 51 1.65 -24.65 -11.71
CA GLU A 51 1.54 -25.20 -10.34
C GLU A 51 1.45 -26.74 -10.29
N VAL A 52 1.60 -27.41 -11.43
CA VAL A 52 1.35 -28.85 -11.61
C VAL A 52 2.36 -29.70 -10.84
N THR A 53 1.85 -30.58 -9.98
CA THR A 53 2.53 -31.79 -9.51
C THR A 53 1.64 -32.97 -9.94
N ARG A 54 2.25 -33.98 -10.57
CA ARG A 54 1.58 -35.21 -11.05
C ARG A 54 1.05 -36.00 -9.84
N GLY A 55 -0.18 -36.53 -9.91
CA GLY A 55 -0.74 -37.47 -8.92
C GLY A 55 -2.00 -37.00 -8.15
N PRO A 56 -2.67 -37.92 -7.42
CA PRO A 56 -3.94 -37.67 -6.73
C PRO A 56 -3.77 -36.62 -5.62
N ARG A 57 -4.45 -35.48 -5.79
CA ARG A 57 -4.36 -34.34 -4.85
C ARG A 57 -5.35 -34.48 -3.70
N THR A 58 -4.84 -34.37 -2.47
CA THR A 58 -5.69 -34.14 -1.29
C THR A 58 -6.51 -32.85 -1.44
N ALA A 59 -7.63 -32.74 -0.71
CA ALA A 59 -8.46 -31.52 -0.70
C ALA A 59 -7.65 -30.23 -0.46
N LEU A 60 -6.57 -30.31 0.34
CA LEU A 60 -5.66 -29.19 0.61
C LEU A 60 -4.80 -28.81 -0.60
N GLN A 61 -4.32 -29.81 -1.34
CA GLN A 61 -3.43 -29.62 -2.49
C GLN A 61 -4.17 -29.11 -3.74
N ARG A 62 -5.49 -29.28 -3.82
CA ARG A 62 -6.32 -28.68 -4.89
C ARG A 62 -6.42 -27.15 -4.81
N LEU A 63 -6.10 -26.54 -3.67
CA LEU A 63 -6.04 -25.08 -3.55
C LEU A 63 -4.72 -24.51 -4.10
N PRO A 64 -4.73 -23.31 -4.71
CA PRO A 64 -3.50 -22.61 -5.09
C PRO A 64 -2.56 -22.41 -3.90
N ARG A 65 -1.24 -22.49 -4.12
CA ARG A 65 -0.25 -22.48 -3.03
C ARG A 65 -0.39 -21.28 -2.09
N HIS A 66 -0.64 -20.09 -2.64
CA HIS A 66 -0.81 -18.85 -1.87
C HIS A 66 -2.08 -18.82 -1.00
N MET A 67 -3.11 -19.60 -1.34
CA MET A 67 -4.34 -19.77 -0.56
C MET A 67 -4.22 -20.82 0.55
N ARG A 68 -3.23 -21.73 0.46
CA ARG A 68 -3.07 -22.81 1.43
C ARG A 68 -2.75 -22.27 2.84
N ARG A 69 -3.25 -22.98 3.86
CA ARG A 69 -3.11 -22.66 5.29
C ARG A 69 -2.89 -23.97 6.02
N ARG A 70 -1.84 -24.05 6.85
CA ARG A 70 -1.54 -25.25 7.65
C ARG A 70 -2.71 -25.69 8.53
N ALA A 71 -3.45 -24.72 9.07
CA ALA A 71 -4.61 -24.95 9.92
C ALA A 71 -5.83 -25.58 9.20
N MET A 72 -5.82 -25.72 7.88
CA MET A 72 -6.88 -26.43 7.16
C MET A 72 -6.88 -27.93 7.47
N SER A 73 -5.73 -28.51 7.82
CA SER A 73 -5.62 -29.93 8.19
C SER A 73 -6.52 -30.35 9.36
N TYR A 74 -6.77 -29.46 10.31
CA TYR A 74 -7.58 -29.73 11.51
C TYR A 74 -8.80 -28.82 11.68
N ASN A 75 -8.96 -27.79 10.85
CA ASN A 75 -10.07 -26.85 10.94
C ASN A 75 -10.70 -26.62 9.57
N ILE A 76 -11.83 -27.30 9.36
CA ILE A 76 -12.62 -27.23 8.13
C ILE A 76 -13.08 -25.81 7.78
N LYS A 77 -13.27 -24.92 8.77
CA LYS A 77 -13.70 -23.53 8.53
C LYS A 77 -12.64 -22.71 7.79
N ARG A 78 -11.39 -23.18 7.71
CA ARG A 78 -10.31 -22.53 6.95
C ARG A 78 -10.37 -22.81 5.45
N PHE A 79 -11.12 -23.81 5.00
CA PHE A 79 -11.43 -24.01 3.58
C PHE A 79 -12.50 -23.03 3.08
N PRO A 80 -12.48 -22.67 1.78
CA PRO A 80 -13.60 -22.00 1.12
C PRO A 80 -14.90 -22.77 1.31
N ARG A 81 -16.03 -22.07 1.46
CA ARG A 81 -17.34 -22.69 1.80
C ARG A 81 -17.68 -23.87 0.89
N ASN A 82 -17.49 -23.71 -0.42
CA ASN A 82 -17.83 -24.72 -1.43
C ASN A 82 -16.97 -26.00 -1.31
N GLN A 83 -15.73 -25.89 -0.83
CA GLN A 83 -14.81 -27.03 -0.70
C GLN A 83 -14.91 -27.74 0.66
N ARG A 84 -15.70 -27.22 1.61
CA ARG A 84 -15.80 -27.81 2.95
C ARG A 84 -16.43 -29.19 2.92
N LYS A 85 -17.46 -29.42 2.10
CA LYS A 85 -18.12 -30.73 1.97
C LYS A 85 -17.10 -31.79 1.53
N PHE A 86 -16.30 -31.48 0.51
CA PHE A 86 -15.25 -32.37 0.01
C PHE A 86 -14.14 -32.64 1.03
N ALA A 87 -13.73 -31.62 1.80
CA ALA A 87 -12.66 -31.75 2.79
C ALA A 87 -13.11 -32.37 4.13
N ALA A 88 -14.43 -32.57 4.35
CA ALA A 88 -14.96 -32.94 5.66
C ALA A 88 -14.47 -34.30 6.15
N SER A 89 -14.54 -35.32 5.30
CA SER A 89 -14.08 -36.67 5.61
C SER A 89 -12.57 -36.69 5.91
N ALA A 90 -11.77 -36.02 5.08
CA ALA A 90 -10.33 -35.93 5.24
C ALA A 90 -9.91 -35.24 6.55
N VAL A 91 -10.63 -34.18 6.96
CA VAL A 91 -10.34 -33.47 8.22
C VAL A 91 -10.82 -34.29 9.43
N ALA A 92 -11.97 -34.97 9.33
CA ALA A 92 -12.48 -35.82 10.41
C ALA A 92 -11.55 -37.02 10.68
N ALA A 93 -10.96 -37.60 9.63
CA ALA A 93 -9.98 -38.68 9.76
C ALA A 93 -8.63 -38.23 10.36
N SER A 94 -8.38 -36.92 10.48
CA SER A 94 -7.09 -36.41 10.93
C SER A 94 -6.95 -36.41 12.45
N LYS A 95 -5.90 -37.06 12.96
CA LYS A 95 -5.57 -37.09 14.40
C LYS A 95 -4.69 -35.89 14.76
N HIS A 96 -5.19 -34.97 15.60
CA HIS A 96 -4.43 -33.79 16.05
C HIS A 96 -4.35 -33.70 17.57
N ARG A 97 -3.24 -33.18 18.08
CA ARG A 97 -3.04 -32.95 19.52
C ARG A 97 -4.07 -31.95 20.06
N LYS A 98 -4.61 -32.22 21.27
CA LYS A 98 -5.51 -31.31 21.99
C LYS A 98 -4.85 -29.92 22.15
N LYS A 99 -5.62 -28.85 21.92
CA LYS A 99 -5.12 -27.48 22.03
C LYS A 99 -4.77 -27.15 23.49
N PRO A 100 -3.70 -26.36 23.72
CA PRO A 100 -3.41 -25.86 25.06
C PRO A 100 -4.53 -24.94 25.57
N PRO A 101 -4.62 -24.70 26.89
CA PRO A 101 -5.65 -23.88 27.50
C PRO A 101 -5.74 -22.48 26.89
N SER A 102 -6.97 -21.94 26.89
CA SER A 102 -7.32 -20.72 26.17
C SER A 102 -6.60 -19.49 26.75
N ARG A 103 -5.98 -18.69 25.87
CA ARG A 103 -5.33 -17.41 26.23
C ARG A 103 -6.32 -16.24 26.35
N PHE A 104 -7.61 -16.53 26.50
CA PHE A 104 -8.70 -15.55 26.42
C PHE A 104 -8.53 -14.35 27.37
N TRP A 105 -8.26 -14.61 28.65
CA TRP A 105 -8.09 -13.58 29.68
C TRP A 105 -6.93 -12.61 29.39
N ARG A 106 -5.79 -13.15 28.92
CA ARG A 106 -4.61 -12.35 28.54
C ARG A 106 -4.82 -11.54 27.26
N ARG A 107 -5.83 -11.87 26.46
CA ARG A 107 -6.10 -11.25 25.15
C ARG A 107 -7.36 -10.39 25.13
N ARG A 108 -7.85 -9.97 26.30
CA ARG A 108 -8.92 -8.97 26.38
C ARG A 108 -8.49 -7.68 25.67
N PRO A 109 -9.39 -6.99 24.93
CA PRO A 109 -9.04 -5.82 24.13
C PRO A 109 -8.30 -4.72 24.93
N ARG A 110 -8.77 -4.41 26.14
CA ARG A 110 -8.13 -3.43 27.03
C ARG A 110 -6.69 -3.79 27.38
N ASN A 111 -6.46 -5.04 27.82
CA ASN A 111 -5.11 -5.52 28.16
C ASN A 111 -4.20 -5.54 26.94
N LEU A 112 -4.76 -5.82 25.76
CA LEU A 112 -4.00 -5.82 24.51
C LEU A 112 -3.57 -4.40 24.13
N LEU A 113 -4.48 -3.42 24.24
CA LEU A 113 -4.19 -2.00 24.02
C LEU A 113 -3.08 -1.51 24.95
N LEU A 114 -3.20 -1.78 26.26
CA LEU A 114 -2.17 -1.41 27.25
C LEU A 114 -0.81 -2.03 26.93
N ASN A 115 -0.79 -3.29 26.49
CA ASN A 115 0.45 -3.94 26.06
C ASN A 115 1.03 -3.30 24.79
N TYR A 116 0.21 -2.83 23.86
CA TYR A 116 0.68 -2.11 22.68
C TYR A 116 1.28 -0.76 23.06
N ILE A 117 0.58 0.04 23.87
CA ILE A 117 1.07 1.33 24.38
C ILE A 117 2.42 1.14 25.07
N ARG A 118 2.54 0.14 25.96
CA ARG A 118 3.80 -0.16 26.65
C ARG A 118 4.94 -0.50 25.69
N ARG A 119 4.68 -1.25 24.62
CA ARG A 119 5.71 -1.63 23.62
C ARG A 119 6.13 -0.49 22.71
N GLN A 120 5.26 0.49 22.52
CA GLN A 120 5.48 1.66 21.66
C GLN A 120 6.29 2.78 22.34
N ARG A 121 6.68 2.62 23.61
CA ARG A 121 7.49 3.61 24.33
C ARG A 121 8.87 3.82 23.71
N ASN A 122 9.49 2.76 23.20
CA ASN A 122 10.85 2.82 22.66
C ASN A 122 10.89 3.08 21.15
N GLN A 123 9.89 2.58 20.42
CA GLN A 123 9.88 2.57 18.96
C GLN A 123 8.47 2.82 18.45
N ILE A 124 8.35 3.62 17.40
CA ILE A 124 7.05 4.01 16.85
C ILE A 124 6.52 2.88 15.96
N TRP A 125 5.24 2.57 16.13
CA TRP A 125 4.55 1.60 15.29
C TRP A 125 3.64 2.35 14.32
N LEU A 126 3.80 2.08 13.02
CA LEU A 126 2.85 2.53 12.01
C LEU A 126 1.47 1.95 12.29
N GLU A 127 0.41 2.60 11.79
CA GLU A 127 -0.95 2.10 11.98
C GLU A 127 -1.16 0.68 11.44
N THR A 128 -0.45 0.34 10.37
CA THR A 128 -0.51 -0.98 9.75
C THR A 128 0.40 -2.02 10.41
N HIS A 129 1.13 -1.66 11.47
CA HIS A 129 2.15 -2.49 12.09
C HIS A 129 1.63 -3.89 12.47
N ILE A 130 0.46 -4.00 13.10
CA ILE A 130 -0.11 -5.30 13.50
C ILE A 130 -0.42 -6.18 12.28
N TRP A 131 -0.81 -5.58 11.15
CA TRP A 131 -1.07 -6.32 9.92
C TRP A 131 0.23 -6.85 9.31
N HIS A 132 1.27 -6.00 9.29
CA HIS A 132 2.60 -6.32 8.81
C HIS A 132 3.30 -7.36 9.69
N ALA A 133 3.31 -7.19 11.02
CA ALA A 133 3.93 -8.12 11.97
C ALA A 133 3.38 -9.55 11.90
N LYS A 134 2.17 -9.74 11.34
CA LYS A 134 1.56 -11.05 11.11
C LYS A 134 2.00 -11.71 9.80
N ARG A 135 2.64 -10.99 8.88
CA ARG A 135 2.90 -11.40 7.49
C ARG A 135 4.34 -11.17 7.02
N PHE A 136 5.05 -10.27 7.70
CA PHE A 136 6.39 -9.79 7.37
C PHE A 136 7.28 -9.91 8.60
N HIS A 137 8.57 -10.04 8.34
CA HIS A 137 9.60 -9.77 9.33
C HIS A 137 9.64 -8.26 9.57
N ILE A 138 9.50 -7.87 10.84
CA ILE A 138 9.63 -6.49 11.27
C ILE A 138 11.06 -6.25 11.75
N GLY A 139 11.64 -5.13 11.36
CA GLY A 139 12.94 -4.65 11.82
C GLY A 139 12.83 -3.22 12.34
N ASP A 140 13.91 -2.77 12.98
CA ASP A 140 14.00 -1.48 13.63
C ASP A 140 14.82 -0.59 12.71
N LYS A 141 14.17 0.42 12.11
CA LYS A 141 14.81 1.35 11.18
C LYS A 141 14.29 2.75 11.45
N TRP A 142 15.22 3.70 11.59
CA TRP A 142 14.94 5.14 11.75
C TRP A 142 13.99 5.52 12.89
N GLY A 143 14.00 4.75 14.00
CA GLY A 143 13.07 4.95 15.14
C GLY A 143 11.69 4.31 14.98
N TYR A 144 11.48 3.56 13.89
CA TYR A 144 10.23 2.88 13.58
C TYR A 144 10.40 1.36 13.48
N LYS A 145 9.30 0.64 13.75
CA LYS A 145 9.16 -0.81 13.51
C LYS A 145 8.55 -1.06 12.14
N ILE A 146 9.39 -1.26 11.12
CA ILE A 146 9.01 -1.31 9.69
C ILE A 146 9.08 -2.76 9.15
N PRO A 147 8.20 -3.16 8.20
CA PRO A 147 8.33 -4.42 7.48
C PRO A 147 9.59 -4.47 6.58
N ILE A 148 10.47 -5.43 6.83
CA ILE A 148 11.73 -5.63 6.08
C ILE A 148 11.51 -6.56 4.88
N ARG A 149 10.94 -7.74 5.12
CA ARG A 149 10.65 -8.76 4.08
C ARG A 149 9.43 -9.61 4.42
N SER A 150 8.76 -10.13 3.40
CA SER A 150 7.62 -11.05 3.57
C SER A 150 8.05 -12.41 4.15
N PHE A 151 7.16 -13.10 4.86
CA PHE A 151 7.36 -14.51 5.21
C PHE A 151 7.26 -15.43 3.98
N GLN A 152 6.62 -14.97 2.91
CA GLN A 152 6.57 -15.67 1.64
C GLN A 152 7.72 -15.23 0.76
N ARG A 153 8.20 -16.14 -0.10
CA ARG A 153 9.22 -15.80 -1.11
C ARG A 153 8.54 -15.03 -2.24
N SER A 154 8.41 -13.72 -2.08
CA SER A 154 7.61 -12.85 -2.95
C SER A 154 8.40 -11.95 -3.90
N PHE A 155 9.74 -12.00 -3.92
CA PHE A 155 10.57 -11.13 -4.77
C PHE A 155 10.10 -11.03 -6.24
N ARG A 156 10.08 -12.16 -6.98
CA ARG A 156 9.62 -12.20 -8.38
C ARG A 156 8.14 -11.82 -8.54
N PRO A 157 7.20 -12.35 -7.73
CA PRO A 157 5.81 -11.90 -7.74
C PRO A 157 5.65 -10.39 -7.55
N THR A 158 6.35 -9.79 -6.59
CA THR A 158 6.29 -8.35 -6.31
C THR A 158 6.80 -7.54 -7.49
N TYR A 159 7.94 -7.91 -8.08
CA TYR A 159 8.46 -7.26 -9.28
C TYR A 159 7.48 -7.34 -10.47
N ARG A 160 6.94 -8.53 -10.73
CA ARG A 160 5.95 -8.72 -11.81
C ARG A 160 4.68 -7.91 -11.57
N ASP A 161 4.22 -7.84 -10.31
CA ASP A 161 3.05 -7.06 -9.95
C ASP A 161 3.35 -5.55 -10.03
N ALA A 162 4.57 -5.09 -9.74
CA ALA A 162 4.97 -3.70 -9.93
C ALA A 162 4.98 -3.31 -11.42
N MET A 163 5.35 -4.21 -12.32
CA MET A 163 5.34 -3.94 -13.77
C MET A 163 3.96 -4.04 -14.42
N ARG A 164 3.15 -5.05 -14.04
CA ARG A 164 1.91 -5.39 -14.77
C ARG A 164 0.62 -5.17 -13.98
N HIS A 165 0.72 -5.17 -12.65
CA HIS A 165 -0.42 -5.09 -11.74
C HIS A 165 -0.24 -3.89 -10.81
N CYS A 166 -0.33 -4.12 -9.50
CA CYS A 166 -0.05 -3.10 -8.51
C CYS A 166 0.48 -3.71 -7.21
N VAL A 167 1.50 -3.05 -6.68
CA VAL A 167 2.11 -3.29 -5.37
C VAL A 167 1.82 -2.09 -4.48
N VAL A 168 1.56 -2.30 -3.18
CA VAL A 168 1.34 -1.25 -2.20
C VAL A 168 2.32 -1.37 -1.04
N ARG A 169 2.83 -0.24 -0.59
CA ARG A 169 3.75 -0.09 0.52
C ARG A 169 3.25 0.96 1.50
N ASP A 170 3.50 0.74 2.78
CA ASP A 170 3.34 1.76 3.82
C ASP A 170 4.61 2.61 3.95
N THR A 171 4.50 3.89 3.58
CA THR A 171 5.56 4.92 3.72
C THR A 171 5.15 6.00 4.72
N SER A 172 4.24 5.69 5.65
CA SER A 172 3.74 6.65 6.65
C SER A 172 4.79 7.05 7.68
N PHE A 173 5.98 6.46 7.64
CA PHE A 173 7.12 6.91 8.45
C PHE A 173 7.71 8.23 7.92
N LEU A 174 7.43 8.65 6.69
CA LEU A 174 7.88 9.95 6.19
C LEU A 174 7.32 11.08 7.05
N ARG A 175 8.16 12.05 7.41
CA ARG A 175 7.75 13.21 8.21
C ARG A 175 7.29 14.33 7.29
N CYS A 176 6.32 15.10 7.76
CA CYS A 176 5.76 16.23 7.04
C CYS A 176 5.87 17.48 7.91
N PHE A 177 6.53 18.52 7.40
CA PHE A 177 6.54 19.84 8.01
C PHE A 177 5.61 20.75 7.21
N GLN A 178 4.72 21.46 7.90
CA GLN A 178 3.86 22.47 7.30
C GLN A 178 4.35 23.85 7.74
N ILE A 179 4.74 24.68 6.79
CA ILE A 179 5.18 26.06 7.03
C ILE A 179 4.09 26.98 6.50
N CYS A 180 3.35 27.63 7.39
CA CYS A 180 2.38 28.65 7.04
C CYS A 180 3.08 30.02 6.93
N CYS A 181 2.71 30.79 5.91
CA CYS A 181 3.20 32.13 5.65
C CYS A 181 2.09 33.00 5.06
N ASP A 182 2.15 34.30 5.35
CA ASP A 182 1.24 35.28 4.75
C ASP A 182 1.66 35.60 3.31
N LYS A 183 2.96 35.81 3.09
CA LYS A 183 3.54 36.10 1.77
C LYS A 183 4.50 35.01 1.34
N GLU A 184 4.24 34.45 0.16
CA GLU A 184 5.07 33.40 -0.42
C GLU A 184 6.48 33.89 -0.79
N SER A 185 6.61 35.11 -1.33
CA SER A 185 7.92 35.65 -1.73
C SER A 185 8.91 35.71 -0.57
N GLU A 186 8.46 36.13 0.61
CA GLU A 186 9.31 36.20 1.81
C GLU A 186 9.79 34.80 2.24
N LEU A 187 8.94 33.77 2.12
CA LEU A 187 9.30 32.39 2.42
C LEU A 187 10.30 31.83 1.38
N MET A 188 10.12 32.15 0.11
CA MET A 188 11.04 31.75 -0.96
C MET A 188 12.43 32.35 -0.74
N ASP A 189 12.49 33.64 -0.44
CA ASP A 189 13.75 34.36 -0.23
C ASP A 189 14.48 33.82 1.01
N ALA A 190 13.73 33.52 2.08
CA ALA A 190 14.30 32.93 3.29
C ALA A 190 14.84 31.50 3.09
N LEU A 191 14.19 30.68 2.24
CA LEU A 191 14.60 29.31 1.98
C LEU A 191 15.59 29.17 0.81
N CYS A 192 15.77 30.22 0.00
CA CYS A 192 16.70 30.25 -1.13
C CYS A 192 18.12 29.75 -0.77
N PRO A 193 18.73 30.11 0.37
CA PRO A 193 20.06 29.63 0.74
C PRO A 193 20.19 28.11 0.90
N LEU A 194 19.09 27.39 1.12
CA LEU A 194 19.07 25.93 1.27
C LEU A 194 19.02 25.18 -0.07
N CYS A 195 18.66 25.88 -1.15
CA CYS A 195 18.46 25.31 -2.48
C CYS A 195 19.52 25.82 -3.45
N VAL A 196 19.95 24.95 -4.36
CA VAL A 196 20.90 25.31 -5.41
C VAL A 196 20.19 25.20 -6.77
N PRO A 197 19.95 26.32 -7.48
CA PRO A 197 19.19 26.31 -8.74
C PRO A 197 19.81 25.46 -9.85
N SER A 198 21.14 25.27 -9.84
CA SER A 198 21.84 24.49 -10.86
C SER A 198 21.67 22.98 -10.71
N THR A 199 21.32 22.47 -9.52
CA THR A 199 21.22 21.03 -9.26
C THR A 199 19.81 20.50 -9.28
N SER A 200 18.85 21.27 -8.75
CA SER A 200 17.47 20.81 -8.57
C SER A 200 16.48 21.96 -8.57
N ALA A 201 15.20 21.65 -8.74
CA ALA A 201 14.13 22.63 -8.62
C ALA A 201 14.17 23.31 -7.25
N THR A 202 14.10 24.64 -7.23
CA THR A 202 13.97 25.43 -6.01
C THR A 202 12.51 25.51 -5.58
N PHE A 203 12.26 26.01 -4.37
CA PHE A 203 10.89 26.24 -3.89
C PHE A 203 10.10 27.21 -4.81
N ALA A 204 10.80 28.13 -5.48
CA ALA A 204 10.25 29.12 -6.41
C ALA A 204 9.97 28.56 -7.83
N PHE A 205 9.96 27.23 -8.01
CA PHE A 205 9.69 26.61 -9.29
C PHE A 205 8.27 26.94 -9.78
N LYS A 206 8.16 27.65 -10.91
CA LYS A 206 6.90 28.23 -11.43
C LYS A 206 5.73 27.24 -11.50
N ALA A 207 5.97 26.02 -11.98
CA ALA A 207 4.89 25.03 -12.11
C ALA A 207 4.39 24.51 -10.75
N ALA A 208 5.19 24.60 -9.68
CA ALA A 208 4.80 24.16 -8.35
C ALA A 208 3.98 25.20 -7.57
N LEU A 209 4.06 26.49 -7.93
CA LEU A 209 3.41 27.59 -7.20
C LEU A 209 1.88 27.45 -7.17
N GLU A 210 1.29 26.90 -8.24
CA GLU A 210 -0.16 26.63 -8.29
C GLU A 210 -0.60 25.48 -7.37
N GLY A 211 0.34 24.79 -6.72
CA GLY A 211 0.08 23.64 -5.85
C GLY A 211 -0.32 22.36 -6.59
N LYS A 212 -0.34 22.36 -7.93
CA LYS A 212 -0.74 21.20 -8.74
C LYS A 212 0.28 20.06 -8.75
N PHE A 213 1.54 20.32 -8.39
CA PHE A 213 2.63 19.35 -8.47
C PHE A 213 3.41 19.26 -7.16
N GLU A 214 3.67 18.03 -6.70
CA GLU A 214 4.63 17.74 -5.64
C GLU A 214 6.02 17.50 -6.27
N VAL A 215 6.93 18.44 -6.05
CA VAL A 215 8.26 18.49 -6.67
C VAL A 215 9.32 18.02 -5.68
N THR A 216 10.40 17.41 -6.18
CA THR A 216 11.56 17.02 -5.34
C THR A 216 12.65 18.06 -5.47
N THR A 217 13.18 18.52 -4.33
CA THR A 217 14.33 19.43 -4.23
C THR A 217 15.44 18.78 -3.40
N LEU A 218 16.69 19.19 -3.63
CA LEU A 218 17.85 18.77 -2.88
C LEU A 218 18.24 19.88 -1.90
N LEU A 219 18.30 19.58 -0.61
CA LEU A 219 18.66 20.55 0.42
C LEU A 219 20.14 20.49 0.77
N TYR A 220 20.73 21.66 0.93
CA TYR A 220 22.11 21.88 1.38
C TYR A 220 22.12 22.80 2.59
N LYS A 221 23.20 22.74 3.36
CA LYS A 221 23.47 23.75 4.39
C LYS A 221 23.73 25.12 3.71
N PRO A 222 23.26 26.24 4.28
CA PRO A 222 23.43 27.56 3.69
C PRO A 222 24.88 27.87 3.34
N GLY A 223 25.15 28.20 2.07
CA GLY A 223 26.47 28.62 1.59
C GLY A 223 27.56 27.54 1.55
N GLN A 224 27.22 26.25 1.75
CA GLN A 224 28.21 25.17 1.81
C GLN A 224 28.34 24.35 0.51
N TYR A 225 27.53 24.62 -0.52
CA TYR A 225 27.59 23.90 -1.80
C TYR A 225 28.98 23.99 -2.45
N PRO A 226 29.56 22.89 -2.97
CA PRO A 226 28.97 21.56 -3.18
C PRO A 226 28.96 20.63 -1.95
N HIS A 227 29.58 21.03 -0.84
CA HIS A 227 29.57 20.27 0.42
C HIS A 227 28.30 20.55 1.25
N GLY A 228 28.15 19.83 2.37
CA GLY A 228 27.02 20.07 3.29
C GLY A 228 25.65 19.63 2.75
N PHE A 229 25.61 18.61 1.88
CA PHE A 229 24.36 18.02 1.40
C PHE A 229 23.58 17.37 2.54
N ILE A 230 22.30 17.73 2.68
CA ILE A 230 21.42 17.23 3.75
C ILE A 230 20.62 16.03 3.26
N GLY A 231 20.03 16.13 2.07
CA GLY A 231 19.19 15.09 1.50
C GLY A 231 18.09 15.62 0.59
N PRO A 232 17.37 14.72 -0.12
CA PRO A 232 16.23 15.07 -0.93
C PRO A 232 14.99 15.33 -0.04
N VAL A 233 14.26 16.39 -0.37
CA VAL A 233 12.97 16.73 0.24
C VAL A 233 11.94 16.92 -0.86
N ARG A 234 10.70 16.50 -0.61
CA ARG A 234 9.60 16.76 -1.54
C ARG A 234 8.75 17.89 -1.02
N PHE A 235 8.43 18.85 -1.86
CA PHE A 235 7.63 20.00 -1.45
C PHE A 235 6.34 20.11 -2.25
N LEU A 236 5.32 20.68 -1.61
CA LEU A 236 4.02 20.97 -2.20
C LEU A 236 3.52 22.30 -1.65
N TRP A 237 3.13 23.21 -2.55
CA TRP A 237 2.43 24.43 -2.19
C TRP A 237 0.93 24.14 -2.01
N SER A 238 0.37 24.62 -0.90
CA SER A 238 -1.06 24.55 -0.61
C SER A 238 -1.60 25.97 -0.49
N MET A 239 -2.58 26.30 -1.32
CA MET A 239 -3.30 27.58 -1.24
C MET A 239 -4.50 27.44 -0.31
N GLY A 240 -4.51 28.22 0.77
CA GLY A 240 -5.67 28.37 1.64
C GLY A 240 -6.87 28.94 0.89
N SER A 241 -8.06 28.81 1.46
CA SER A 241 -9.25 29.55 1.01
C SER A 241 -9.19 31.06 1.32
N GLY A 242 -8.05 31.56 1.80
CA GLY A 242 -7.74 32.97 2.09
C GLY A 242 -6.29 33.31 1.69
N GLU A 243 -5.71 34.37 2.25
CA GLU A 243 -4.32 34.80 1.96
C GLU A 243 -3.25 33.88 2.57
N GLU A 244 -3.62 33.04 3.54
CA GLU A 244 -2.69 32.09 4.17
C GLU A 244 -2.25 31.01 3.16
N ARG A 245 -0.96 31.01 2.84
CA ARG A 245 -0.31 29.98 2.03
C ARG A 245 0.49 29.05 2.93
N ALA A 246 0.57 27.78 2.54
CA ALA A 246 1.35 26.80 3.27
C ALA A 246 2.28 26.02 2.35
N LEU A 247 3.55 25.93 2.72
CA LEU A 247 4.54 25.03 2.13
C LEU A 247 4.58 23.73 2.93
N LEU A 248 4.44 22.61 2.25
CA LEU A 248 4.49 21.28 2.85
C LEU A 248 5.77 20.59 2.43
N LEU A 249 6.55 20.11 3.39
CA LEU A 249 7.83 19.45 3.16
C LEU A 249 7.79 18.02 3.66
N TRP A 250 7.96 17.05 2.77
CA TRP A 250 8.12 15.64 3.09
C TRP A 250 9.59 15.27 3.12
N CYS A 251 10.04 14.77 4.27
CA CYS A 251 11.40 14.31 4.47
C CYS A 251 11.43 12.90 5.03
N HIS A 252 12.56 12.22 4.84
CA HIS A 252 12.79 10.91 5.41
C HIS A 252 13.26 11.04 6.88
N PRO A 253 12.86 10.14 7.80
CA PRO A 253 13.19 10.27 9.22
C PRO A 253 14.69 10.31 9.55
N SER A 254 15.54 9.73 8.70
CA SER A 254 17.00 9.71 8.91
C SER A 254 17.64 11.10 8.90
N HIS A 255 17.08 12.07 8.16
CA HIS A 255 17.60 13.43 8.06
C HIS A 255 16.59 14.49 8.53
N SER A 256 15.40 14.09 8.96
CA SER A 256 14.34 15.03 9.35
C SER A 256 14.73 15.93 10.52
N ALA A 257 15.55 15.45 11.46
CA ALA A 257 16.05 16.25 12.57
C ALA A 257 17.00 17.36 12.09
N VAL A 258 17.87 17.05 11.12
CA VAL A 258 18.79 18.02 10.50
C VAL A 258 17.99 19.04 9.69
N VAL A 259 17.01 18.60 8.91
CA VAL A 259 16.12 19.50 8.15
C VAL A 259 15.35 20.43 9.08
N LEU A 260 14.76 19.92 10.16
CA LEU A 260 14.03 20.75 11.12
C LEU A 260 14.95 21.80 11.76
N LYS A 261 16.16 21.40 12.18
CA LYS A 261 17.15 22.34 12.73
C LYS A 261 17.47 23.45 11.74
N GLN A 262 17.74 23.10 10.48
CA GLN A 262 18.04 24.10 9.44
C GLN A 262 16.86 25.03 9.17
N LEU A 263 15.63 24.51 9.11
CA LEU A 263 14.43 25.34 8.93
C LEU A 263 14.23 26.33 10.08
N VAL A 264 14.41 25.86 11.33
CA VAL A 264 14.33 26.70 12.53
C VAL A 264 15.40 27.79 12.52
N ASP A 265 16.64 27.43 12.16
CA ASP A 265 17.76 28.38 12.09
C ASP A 265 17.55 29.42 10.98
N THR A 266 17.13 29.01 9.77
CA THR A 266 16.93 29.92 8.63
C THR A 266 15.73 30.84 8.80
N LEU A 267 14.63 30.33 9.35
CA LEU A 267 13.40 31.09 9.57
C LEU A 267 13.37 31.80 10.94
N LYS A 268 14.43 31.64 11.75
CA LYS A 268 14.55 32.20 13.11
C LYS A 268 13.35 31.88 14.00
N LEU A 269 12.94 30.61 14.00
CA LEU A 269 11.77 30.16 14.75
C LEU A 269 12.13 29.82 16.19
N THR A 270 11.19 30.01 17.11
CA THR A 270 11.24 29.51 18.48
C THR A 270 10.14 28.48 18.70
N LYS A 271 10.42 27.46 19.53
CA LYS A 271 9.44 26.44 19.87
C LYS A 271 8.40 27.05 20.83
N GLU A 272 7.13 26.89 20.51
CA GLU A 272 6.03 27.24 21.40
C GLU A 272 5.98 26.15 22.49
N GLU A 273 6.11 26.54 23.76
CA GLU A 273 5.94 25.61 24.88
C GLU A 273 4.45 25.30 25.03
N ASP A 274 4.07 24.03 24.86
CA ASP A 274 2.71 23.60 25.06
C ASP A 274 2.35 23.71 26.55
N ASN A 275 1.44 24.64 26.90
CA ASN A 275 0.89 24.81 28.25
C ASN A 275 0.07 23.59 28.76
N ASP A 276 -0.02 22.53 27.98
CA ASP A 276 -0.78 21.31 28.25
C ASP A 276 -0.14 20.39 29.31
N GLU A 277 1.04 20.74 29.85
CA GLU A 277 1.63 20.01 31.00
C GLU A 277 0.66 19.91 32.20
N LYS A 278 -0.28 20.85 32.34
CA LYS A 278 -1.28 20.82 33.44
C LYS A 278 -2.38 19.75 33.27
N ASP A 279 -2.63 19.26 32.06
CA ASP A 279 -3.60 18.16 31.80
C ASP A 279 -2.97 16.76 31.83
N SER A 280 -1.64 16.69 31.89
CA SER A 280 -0.89 15.42 31.96
C SER A 280 -1.09 14.67 33.30
N ALA A 281 -1.45 15.39 34.38
CA ALA A 281 -1.53 14.86 35.74
C ALA A 281 -2.77 13.99 36.04
N LYS A 282 -3.79 13.99 35.17
CA LYS A 282 -4.96 13.09 35.26
C LYS A 282 -5.21 12.35 33.95
N ALA A 283 -4.15 11.80 33.37
CA ALA A 283 -4.20 11.02 32.14
C ALA A 283 -5.05 9.74 32.30
N GLU A 284 -6.36 9.82 32.06
CA GLU A 284 -7.22 8.64 31.96
C GLU A 284 -6.66 7.66 30.91
N ILE A 285 -6.76 6.37 31.25
CA ILE A 285 -6.27 5.29 30.38
C ILE A 285 -7.20 5.22 29.16
N PRO A 286 -6.70 5.37 27.93
CA PRO A 286 -7.54 5.37 26.75
C PRO A 286 -8.31 4.05 26.63
N HIS A 287 -9.60 4.14 26.35
CA HIS A 287 -10.49 2.99 26.19
C HIS A 287 -10.43 2.42 24.77
N SER A 288 -10.13 3.26 23.78
CA SER A 288 -10.02 2.89 22.36
C SER A 288 -8.66 3.26 21.76
N VAL A 289 -8.29 2.58 20.68
CA VAL A 289 -7.11 2.93 19.85
C VAL A 289 -7.30 4.32 19.23
N ASP A 290 -8.52 4.64 18.78
CA ASP A 290 -8.79 5.92 18.09
C ASP A 290 -8.73 7.11 19.07
N GLU A 291 -9.14 6.89 20.32
CA GLU A 291 -9.00 7.86 21.42
C GLU A 291 -7.53 8.09 21.78
N TRP A 292 -6.74 7.01 21.89
CA TRP A 292 -5.28 7.10 22.08
C TRP A 292 -4.61 7.87 20.93
N ARG A 293 -5.07 7.69 19.68
CA ARG A 293 -4.57 8.44 18.53
C ARG A 293 -4.92 9.92 18.60
N LEU A 294 -6.17 10.27 18.88
CA LEU A 294 -6.58 11.68 19.05
C LEU A 294 -5.73 12.38 20.10
N ARG A 295 -5.47 11.69 21.22
CA ARG A 295 -4.59 12.19 22.27
C ARG A 295 -3.16 12.38 21.79
N ASN A 296 -2.58 11.39 21.11
CA ASN A 296 -1.22 11.50 20.57
C ASN A 296 -1.09 12.59 19.51
N SER A 297 -2.11 12.79 18.67
CA SER A 297 -2.11 13.84 17.66
C SER A 297 -2.12 15.24 18.26
N ARG A 298 -2.52 15.41 19.53
CA ARG A 298 -2.40 16.68 20.26
C ARG A 298 -1.02 16.85 20.91
N ILE A 299 -0.52 15.78 21.53
CA ILE A 299 0.74 15.82 22.28
C ILE A 299 1.97 15.90 21.37
N ARG A 300 1.89 15.40 20.13
CA ARG A 300 3.04 15.31 19.21
C ARG A 300 3.11 16.43 18.17
N THR A 301 2.19 17.40 18.20
CA THR A 301 2.22 18.54 17.30
C THR A 301 3.11 19.63 17.85
N ASP A 302 4.41 19.56 17.56
CA ASP A 302 5.30 20.67 17.87
C ASP A 302 4.98 21.86 16.94
N VAL A 303 4.75 23.03 17.54
CA VAL A 303 4.53 24.30 16.83
C VAL A 303 5.72 25.23 17.07
N TYR A 304 6.23 25.82 16.01
CA TYR A 304 7.32 26.80 16.04
C TYR A 304 6.84 28.10 15.40
N ARG A 305 7.15 29.24 16.01
CA ARG A 305 6.77 30.57 15.51
C ARG A 305 7.99 31.46 15.38
N GLY A 306 8.02 32.29 14.35
CA GLY A 306 9.06 33.31 14.19
C GLY A 306 8.69 34.29 13.10
N GLY A 307 8.51 35.56 13.47
CA GLY A 307 8.08 36.61 12.55
C GLY A 307 6.78 36.24 11.82
N PRO A 308 6.74 36.29 10.47
CA PRO A 308 5.57 35.95 9.66
C PRO A 308 5.41 34.44 9.42
N PHE A 309 6.28 33.60 9.97
CA PHE A 309 6.32 32.16 9.70
C PHE A 309 5.84 31.34 10.89
N LYS A 310 5.04 30.32 10.59
CA LYS A 310 4.62 29.29 11.56
C LYS A 310 4.92 27.92 10.99
N LEU A 311 5.79 27.16 11.66
CA LEU A 311 6.11 25.78 11.30
C LEU A 311 5.38 24.81 12.24
N ILE A 312 4.70 23.82 11.66
CA ILE A 312 3.97 22.78 12.38
C ILE A 312 4.58 21.43 11.98
N ASP A 313 5.03 20.66 12.96
CA ASP A 313 5.42 19.27 12.73
C ASP A 313 4.17 18.37 12.66
N LEU A 314 3.92 17.81 11.48
CA LEU A 314 2.83 16.86 11.22
C LEU A 314 3.30 15.40 11.27
N SER A 315 4.44 15.14 11.91
CA SER A 315 4.97 13.79 12.10
C SER A 315 3.94 12.84 12.75
N ASP A 316 3.87 11.61 12.23
CA ASP A 316 2.94 10.54 12.66
C ASP A 316 1.43 10.86 12.60
N GLN A 317 1.00 12.00 12.04
CA GLN A 317 -0.42 12.36 11.90
C GLN A 317 -1.02 12.02 10.54
N LEU A 318 -0.17 11.81 9.54
CA LEU A 318 -0.56 11.55 8.16
C LEU A 318 -0.08 10.17 7.75
N ILE A 319 -0.85 9.55 6.86
CA ILE A 319 -0.60 8.20 6.39
C ILE A 319 -0.39 8.27 4.90
N ARG A 320 0.76 7.78 4.44
CA ARG A 320 1.14 7.80 3.02
C ARG A 320 1.37 6.36 2.55
N PHE A 321 0.54 5.91 1.63
CA PHE A 321 0.70 4.62 0.97
C PHE A 321 1.26 4.82 -0.43
N ARG A 322 2.39 4.19 -0.73
CA ARG A 322 2.96 4.16 -2.07
C ARG A 322 2.37 2.98 -2.85
N LEU A 323 1.66 3.25 -3.94
CA LEU A 323 1.25 2.24 -4.91
C LEU A 323 2.19 2.30 -6.11
N HIS A 324 2.75 1.15 -6.48
CA HIS A 324 3.53 0.94 -7.70
C HIS A 324 2.71 0.14 -8.70
N GLY A 325 2.86 0.41 -9.97
CA GLY A 325 2.31 -0.31 -11.11
C GLY A 325 1.12 0.36 -11.81
N PRO A 326 0.87 -0.04 -13.07
CA PRO A 326 -0.12 0.59 -13.95
C PRO A 326 -1.56 0.36 -13.48
N GLN A 327 -1.83 -0.70 -12.71
CA GLN A 327 -3.17 -0.99 -12.17
C GLN A 327 -3.47 -0.24 -10.86
N SER A 328 -2.60 0.67 -10.41
CA SER A 328 -2.81 1.48 -9.21
C SER A 328 -4.13 2.25 -9.25
N PHE A 329 -4.36 3.00 -10.33
CA PHE A 329 -5.60 3.73 -10.62
C PHE A 329 -6.86 2.83 -10.69
N PRO A 330 -6.90 1.76 -11.53
CA PRO A 330 -7.96 0.74 -11.52
C PRO A 330 -8.33 0.19 -10.15
N ILE A 331 -7.34 -0.09 -9.30
CA ILE A 331 -7.57 -0.57 -7.94
C ILE A 331 -8.14 0.54 -7.05
N LEU A 332 -7.60 1.75 -7.15
CA LEU A 332 -8.09 2.91 -6.40
C LEU A 332 -9.54 3.23 -6.74
N TRP A 333 -9.99 3.22 -8.00
CA TRP A 333 -11.43 3.43 -8.32
C TRP A 333 -12.36 2.40 -7.71
N ARG A 334 -11.88 1.17 -7.57
CA ARG A 334 -12.69 0.10 -6.98
C ARG A 334 -12.78 0.21 -5.45
N VAL A 335 -11.76 0.79 -4.84
CA VAL A 335 -11.60 0.88 -3.40
C VAL A 335 -12.10 2.22 -2.86
N LEU A 336 -11.83 3.31 -3.55
CA LEU A 336 -12.23 4.66 -3.19
C LEU A 336 -13.57 4.97 -3.83
N ARG A 337 -14.55 5.33 -2.99
CA ARG A 337 -15.83 5.82 -3.46
C ARG A 337 -15.97 7.29 -3.07
N THR A 338 -16.01 8.17 -4.05
CA THR A 338 -16.22 9.60 -3.80
C THR A 338 -17.57 9.86 -3.16
N VAL A 339 -17.63 10.89 -2.32
CA VAL A 339 -18.88 11.37 -1.72
C VAL A 339 -19.75 11.96 -2.81
N LYS A 340 -21.04 11.62 -2.80
CA LYS A 340 -22.04 12.19 -3.71
C LYS A 340 -22.38 13.62 -3.31
N ASN A 341 -22.72 14.46 -4.28
CA ASN A 341 -23.07 15.88 -4.08
C ASN A 341 -24.20 16.06 -3.05
N GLU A 342 -25.21 15.19 -3.06
CA GLU A 342 -26.34 15.16 -2.09
C GLU A 342 -25.88 15.03 -0.61
N HIS A 343 -24.69 14.45 -0.38
CA HIS A 343 -24.17 14.21 0.97
C HIS A 343 -23.12 15.24 1.40
N CYS A 344 -22.81 16.23 0.55
CA CYS A 344 -21.88 17.32 0.86
C CYS A 344 -22.64 18.44 1.61
N ARG A 345 -22.88 18.23 2.91
CA ARG A 345 -23.67 19.16 3.74
C ARG A 345 -22.91 20.41 4.16
N GLU A 346 -21.60 20.29 4.41
CA GLU A 346 -20.76 21.40 4.85
C GLU A 346 -20.11 22.11 3.65
N VAL A 347 -19.92 23.43 3.72
CA VAL A 347 -19.40 24.27 2.62
C VAL A 347 -18.05 23.74 2.10
N TRP A 348 -17.14 23.37 3.00
CA TRP A 348 -15.83 22.84 2.63
C TRP A 348 -15.92 21.52 1.84
N MET A 349 -17.00 20.74 1.99
CA MET A 349 -17.21 19.51 1.21
C MET A 349 -17.56 19.80 -0.24
N GLN A 350 -18.23 20.93 -0.50
CA GLN A 350 -18.61 21.36 -1.86
C GLN A 350 -17.37 21.68 -2.70
N ASN A 351 -16.28 22.12 -2.07
CA ASN A 351 -15.01 22.43 -2.73
C ASN A 351 -14.38 21.21 -3.43
N PHE A 352 -14.75 19.99 -3.05
CA PHE A 352 -14.26 18.74 -3.63
C PHE A 352 -15.13 18.21 -4.78
N VAL A 353 -16.28 18.81 -5.06
CA VAL A 353 -17.24 18.30 -6.07
C VAL A 353 -16.61 18.28 -7.47
N SER A 354 -15.91 19.35 -7.85
CA SER A 354 -15.21 19.42 -9.14
C SER A 354 -14.10 18.37 -9.25
N SER A 355 -13.30 18.20 -8.20
CA SER A 355 -12.23 17.21 -8.16
C SER A 355 -12.76 15.77 -8.18
N ASN A 356 -13.88 15.52 -7.49
CA ASN A 356 -14.56 14.22 -7.51
C ASN A 356 -15.16 13.92 -8.90
N ALA A 357 -15.73 14.91 -9.59
CA ALA A 357 -16.22 14.75 -10.96
C ALA A 357 -15.06 14.40 -11.91
N PHE A 358 -13.96 15.16 -11.87
CA PHE A 358 -12.76 14.89 -12.66
C PHE A 358 -12.20 13.47 -12.44
N TRP A 359 -12.17 13.00 -11.20
CA TRP A 359 -11.74 11.63 -10.86
C TRP A 359 -12.65 10.54 -11.42
N ASN A 360 -13.97 10.76 -11.41
CA ASN A 360 -14.95 9.77 -11.84
C ASN A 360 -15.16 9.74 -13.36
N ASP A 361 -15.02 10.88 -14.02
CA ASP A 361 -15.38 11.04 -15.42
C ASP A 361 -14.14 11.06 -16.33
N CYS A 362 -13.14 11.89 -16.02
CA CYS A 362 -11.96 12.08 -16.86
C CYS A 362 -10.90 11.00 -16.61
N LEU A 363 -10.55 10.77 -15.35
CA LEU A 363 -9.45 9.85 -15.04
C LEU A 363 -9.87 8.39 -15.17
N ARG A 364 -11.17 8.08 -15.17
CA ARG A 364 -11.69 6.71 -15.14
C ARG A 364 -11.23 5.83 -16.30
N THR A 365 -10.73 6.35 -17.41
CA THR A 365 -10.14 5.52 -18.49
C THR A 365 -8.61 5.55 -18.50
N MET A 366 -8.00 6.56 -17.87
CA MET A 366 -6.54 6.79 -17.87
C MET A 366 -5.76 5.81 -17.00
N GLN A 367 -4.47 5.66 -17.34
CA GLN A 367 -3.47 4.98 -16.52
C GLN A 367 -2.66 5.97 -15.69
N SER A 368 -2.09 5.53 -14.58
CA SER A 368 -1.28 6.40 -13.71
C SER A 368 -0.03 6.96 -14.42
N GLY A 369 0.51 6.25 -15.42
CA GLY A 369 1.68 6.68 -16.17
C GLY A 369 1.41 7.72 -17.27
N GLU A 370 0.15 8.07 -17.54
CA GLU A 370 -0.20 9.07 -18.56
C GLU A 370 -0.16 10.51 -18.02
N LEU A 371 -0.23 10.67 -16.69
CA LEU A 371 -0.15 11.96 -16.04
C LEU A 371 1.30 12.33 -15.72
N PRO A 372 1.65 13.63 -15.70
CA PRO A 372 2.98 14.08 -15.32
C PRO A 372 3.34 13.67 -13.88
N ASP A 373 4.63 13.46 -13.63
CA ASP A 373 5.12 13.16 -12.28
C ASP A 373 4.79 14.31 -11.31
N GLY A 374 4.41 13.94 -10.09
CA GLY A 374 4.07 14.89 -9.04
C GLY A 374 2.65 15.44 -9.12
N THR A 375 1.84 15.13 -10.13
CA THR A 375 0.45 15.64 -10.24
C THR A 375 -0.35 15.33 -8.98
N VAL A 376 -0.93 16.36 -8.36
CA VAL A 376 -1.68 16.27 -7.10
C VAL A 376 -3.19 16.38 -7.35
N LEU A 377 -3.96 15.47 -6.77
CA LEU A 377 -5.42 15.46 -6.81
C LEU A 377 -5.97 15.33 -5.40
N SER A 378 -6.93 16.18 -5.03
CA SER A 378 -7.63 16.10 -3.75
C SER A 378 -9.04 15.54 -3.93
N LEU A 379 -9.38 14.46 -3.22
CA LEU A 379 -10.69 13.80 -3.33
C LEU A 379 -11.39 13.76 -1.97
N LEU A 380 -12.71 13.81 -1.98
CA LEU A 380 -13.52 13.55 -0.79
C LEU A 380 -14.19 12.18 -0.91
N VAL A 381 -13.84 11.26 -0.02
CA VAL A 381 -14.16 9.83 -0.11
C VAL A 381 -14.97 9.38 1.10
N GLU A 382 -15.88 8.44 0.89
CA GLU A 382 -16.56 7.70 1.96
C GLU A 382 -15.58 6.73 2.67
N ASP A 383 -15.95 6.22 3.83
CA ASP A 383 -15.13 5.22 4.53
C ASP A 383 -14.86 3.99 3.62
N PRO A 384 -13.58 3.64 3.37
CA PRO A 384 -13.21 2.57 2.45
C PRO A 384 -13.68 1.17 2.91
N ARG A 385 -14.05 1.02 4.20
CA ARG A 385 -14.70 -0.20 4.70
C ARG A 385 -16.03 -0.45 3.99
N LEU A 386 -16.73 0.59 3.55
CA LEU A 386 -18.05 0.52 2.91
C LEU A 386 -17.97 0.12 1.45
N SER A 387 -16.97 0.59 0.72
CA SER A 387 -16.71 0.32 -0.71
C SER A 387 -15.92 -0.97 -0.97
N ARG A 388 -15.22 -1.51 0.03
CA ARG A 388 -14.41 -2.74 -0.05
C ARG A 388 -15.04 -3.88 -0.88
N PRO A 389 -14.37 -4.42 -1.92
CA PRO A 389 -14.89 -5.55 -2.69
C PRO A 389 -15.18 -6.80 -1.85
N THR A 390 -16.25 -7.53 -2.17
CA THR A 390 -16.59 -8.80 -1.50
C THR A 390 -15.69 -9.95 -1.95
N ARG A 391 -15.27 -9.94 -3.21
CA ARG A 391 -14.34 -10.89 -3.82
C ARG A 391 -13.12 -10.15 -4.36
N ARG A 392 -11.96 -10.79 -4.20
CA ARG A 392 -10.70 -10.34 -4.80
C ARG A 392 -10.70 -10.76 -6.26
N THR A 393 -11.01 -9.83 -7.15
CA THR A 393 -10.86 -10.05 -8.60
C THR A 393 -9.89 -9.02 -9.13
N LYS A 394 -8.95 -9.45 -9.98
CA LYS A 394 -8.04 -8.52 -10.63
C LYS A 394 -8.88 -7.54 -11.48
N PRO A 395 -8.51 -6.25 -11.54
CA PRO A 395 -9.07 -5.35 -12.53
C PRO A 395 -8.89 -5.94 -13.93
N SER A 396 -9.87 -5.78 -14.82
CA SER A 396 -9.70 -6.16 -16.22
C SER A 396 -8.68 -5.24 -16.87
N GLU A 397 -7.81 -5.80 -17.72
CA GLU A 397 -7.04 -5.00 -18.67
C GLU A 397 -8.05 -4.21 -19.53
N ARG A 398 -7.91 -2.87 -19.55
CA ARG A 398 -8.91 -2.01 -20.19
C ARG A 398 -8.86 -2.12 -21.70
N SER A 399 -10.02 -1.93 -22.31
CA SER A 399 -10.23 -1.82 -23.76
C SER A 399 -9.38 -0.69 -24.36
N THR A 400 -8.83 -0.99 -25.54
CA THR A 400 -8.00 -0.19 -26.46
C THR A 400 -8.68 1.06 -27.04
N LYS A 401 -9.63 1.69 -26.34
CA LYS A 401 -10.13 2.99 -26.80
C LYS A 401 -9.06 4.06 -26.51
N PRO A 402 -8.77 4.96 -27.47
CA PRO A 402 -7.81 6.03 -27.23
C PRO A 402 -8.32 6.89 -26.06
N ASN A 403 -7.47 7.06 -25.06
CA ASN A 403 -7.77 7.94 -23.94
C ASN A 403 -7.80 9.39 -24.46
N ARG A 404 -8.77 10.18 -23.96
CA ARG A 404 -8.78 11.63 -24.20
C ARG A 404 -7.50 12.23 -23.61
N SER A 405 -6.77 13.01 -24.40
CA SER A 405 -5.67 13.81 -23.87
C SER A 405 -6.23 14.85 -22.89
N ILE A 406 -5.62 14.95 -21.71
CA ILE A 406 -6.00 15.92 -20.69
C ILE A 406 -4.95 17.01 -20.67
N SER A 407 -5.37 18.26 -20.80
CA SER A 407 -4.50 19.42 -20.60
C SER A 407 -4.25 19.65 -19.10
N ILE A 408 -3.06 20.15 -18.74
CA ILE A 408 -2.70 20.43 -17.34
C ILE A 408 -3.65 21.48 -16.70
N SER A 409 -4.21 22.37 -17.51
CA SER A 409 -5.19 23.38 -17.08
C SER A 409 -6.52 22.78 -16.65
N GLU A 410 -6.92 21.61 -17.18
CA GLU A 410 -8.15 20.90 -16.78
C GLU A 410 -8.02 20.26 -15.40
N ILE A 411 -6.80 20.09 -14.87
CA ILE A 411 -6.58 19.46 -13.57
C ILE A 411 -7.07 20.41 -12.47
N PRO A 412 -8.07 19.99 -11.66
CA PRO A 412 -8.59 20.83 -10.58
C PRO A 412 -7.50 21.16 -9.56
N GLN A 413 -7.49 22.40 -9.08
CA GLN A 413 -6.57 22.80 -8.02
C GLN A 413 -6.80 21.99 -6.74
N PRO A 414 -5.73 21.48 -6.10
CA PRO A 414 -5.87 20.71 -4.88
C PRO A 414 -6.32 21.60 -3.71
N ARG A 415 -7.13 20.99 -2.85
CA ARG A 415 -7.84 21.66 -1.76
C ARG A 415 -7.06 21.63 -0.46
N SER A 416 -6.92 22.79 0.20
CA SER A 416 -6.14 22.96 1.44
C SER A 416 -6.84 22.41 2.69
N GLU A 417 -8.13 22.08 2.58
CA GLU A 417 -8.97 21.57 3.64
C GLU A 417 -8.41 20.30 4.31
N PHE A 418 -7.65 19.50 3.57
CA PHE A 418 -6.96 18.31 4.08
C PHE A 418 -5.92 18.64 5.16
N TRP A 419 -5.26 19.79 5.05
CA TRP A 419 -4.14 20.19 5.91
C TRP A 419 -4.60 20.77 7.26
N ASN A 420 -5.87 21.16 7.38
CA ASN A 420 -6.43 21.67 8.62
C ASN A 420 -6.54 20.57 9.70
N LEU A 421 -5.86 20.79 10.84
CA LEU A 421 -5.79 19.85 11.95
C LEU A 421 -7.14 19.61 12.64
N GLU A 422 -7.90 20.67 12.94
CA GLU A 422 -9.19 20.57 13.63
C GLU A 422 -10.18 19.73 12.81
N ARG A 423 -10.17 19.90 11.48
CA ARG A 423 -11.01 19.11 10.58
C ARG A 423 -10.62 17.63 10.61
N ARG A 424 -9.32 17.31 10.56
CA ARG A 424 -8.86 15.93 10.69
C ARG A 424 -9.30 15.30 12.02
N GLN A 425 -9.23 16.05 13.11
CA GLN A 425 -9.68 15.59 14.43
C GLN A 425 -11.20 15.37 14.46
N LYS A 426 -12.01 16.29 13.92
CA LYS A 426 -13.47 16.16 13.82
C LYS A 426 -13.86 14.92 12.99
N ILE A 427 -13.17 14.67 11.89
CA ILE A 427 -13.40 13.49 11.03
C ILE A 427 -13.05 12.19 11.76
N LEU A 428 -11.94 12.16 12.50
CA LEU A 428 -11.56 10.98 13.30
C LEU A 428 -12.54 10.74 14.45
N ALA A 429 -13.05 11.79 15.10
CA ALA A 429 -14.05 11.68 16.16
C ALA A 429 -15.40 11.15 15.66
N THR A 430 -15.78 11.48 14.42
CA THR A 430 -17.02 10.97 13.79
C THR A 430 -16.89 9.57 13.19
N LYS A 431 -15.71 8.93 13.29
CA LYS A 431 -15.45 7.59 12.77
C LYS A 431 -16.28 6.53 13.50
N LEU A 432 -16.99 5.70 12.73
CA LEU A 432 -17.72 4.56 13.29
C LEU A 432 -16.77 3.46 13.78
N SER A 433 -17.06 2.91 14.96
CA SER A 433 -16.36 1.74 15.48
C SER A 433 -16.60 0.51 14.59
N ALA A 434 -15.67 -0.45 14.62
CA ALA A 434 -15.81 -1.69 13.85
C ALA A 434 -17.03 -2.53 14.29
N SER A 435 -17.37 -2.49 15.58
CA SER A 435 -18.55 -3.18 16.12
C SER A 435 -19.84 -2.54 15.65
N ASP A 436 -19.93 -1.21 15.65
CA ASP A 436 -21.17 -0.52 15.29
C ASP A 436 -21.43 -0.61 13.79
N LEU A 437 -20.38 -0.52 12.97
CA LEU A 437 -20.48 -0.78 11.53
C LEU A 437 -20.94 -2.23 11.26
N GLN A 438 -20.48 -3.20 12.05
CA GLN A 438 -20.93 -4.58 11.92
C GLN A 438 -22.40 -4.77 12.36
N LYS A 439 -22.85 -4.08 13.41
CA LYS A 439 -24.27 -4.06 13.81
C LYS A 439 -25.15 -3.50 12.69
N GLN A 440 -24.76 -2.36 12.11
CA GLN A 440 -25.48 -1.77 10.97
C GLN A 440 -25.57 -2.70 9.75
N ARG A 441 -24.54 -3.51 9.51
CA ARG A 441 -24.55 -4.53 8.45
C ARG A 441 -25.40 -5.76 8.78
N ALA A 442 -25.60 -6.05 10.05
CA ALA A 442 -26.44 -7.16 10.48
C ALA A 442 -27.93 -6.78 10.44
N THR A 443 -28.26 -5.52 10.73
CA THR A 443 -29.63 -5.00 10.66
C THR A 443 -30.08 -4.74 9.22
N ASN A 444 -29.20 -4.24 8.36
CA ASN A 444 -29.53 -3.91 6.98
C ASN A 444 -29.12 -5.03 6.03
N LEU A 445 -30.11 -5.61 5.33
CA LEU A 445 -29.88 -6.52 4.20
C LEU A 445 -29.14 -5.81 3.05
N ALA A 446 -29.50 -4.54 2.81
CA ALA A 446 -28.82 -3.70 1.84
C ALA A 446 -27.44 -3.27 2.35
N ARG A 447 -26.47 -3.23 1.44
CA ARG A 447 -25.11 -2.79 1.74
C ARG A 447 -25.11 -1.33 2.18
N VAL A 448 -24.63 -1.04 3.39
CA VAL A 448 -24.41 0.33 3.88
C VAL A 448 -23.48 1.08 2.93
N ARG A 449 -23.94 2.23 2.44
CA ARG A 449 -23.29 2.99 1.35
C ARG A 449 -22.63 4.29 1.80
N THR A 450 -23.00 4.81 2.96
CA THR A 450 -22.60 6.13 3.47
C THR A 450 -22.07 6.01 4.89
N SER A 451 -21.06 6.81 5.21
CA SER A 451 -20.58 7.02 6.58
C SER A 451 -20.79 8.47 7.03
N PRO A 452 -20.92 8.71 8.35
CA PRO A 452 -20.88 10.07 8.89
C PRO A 452 -19.52 10.73 8.65
N ALA A 453 -18.41 9.98 8.84
CA ALA A 453 -17.07 10.45 8.49
C ALA A 453 -16.90 10.54 6.97
N LYS A 454 -16.73 11.76 6.45
CA LYS A 454 -16.31 12.06 5.07
C LYS A 454 -14.83 12.40 5.08
N ILE A 455 -14.02 11.66 4.33
CA ILE A 455 -12.56 11.66 4.49
C ILE A 455 -11.93 12.35 3.28
N PRO A 456 -11.26 13.51 3.44
CA PRO A 456 -10.44 14.08 2.39
C PRO A 456 -9.17 13.24 2.23
N VAL A 457 -8.77 12.98 0.99
CA VAL A 457 -7.56 12.24 0.64
C VAL A 457 -6.82 12.97 -0.47
N ILE A 458 -5.50 12.81 -0.51
CA ILE A 458 -4.67 13.36 -1.59
C ILE A 458 -4.05 12.19 -2.35
N LEU A 459 -4.12 12.26 -3.67
CA LEU A 459 -3.42 11.38 -4.58
C LEU A 459 -2.28 12.15 -5.24
N VAL A 460 -1.07 11.60 -5.23
CA VAL A 460 0.05 12.15 -5.98
C VAL A 460 0.50 11.14 -7.01
N VAL A 461 0.41 11.49 -8.29
CA VAL A 461 0.88 10.65 -9.38
C VAL A 461 2.38 10.61 -9.40
N ARG A 462 2.93 9.43 -9.64
CA ARG A 462 4.37 9.20 -9.64
C ARG A 462 4.80 8.46 -10.89
N ASN A 463 5.74 9.03 -11.64
CA ASN A 463 6.13 8.55 -12.96
C ASN A 463 7.64 8.71 -13.19
N SER A 464 8.23 7.85 -14.03
CA SER A 464 9.63 7.98 -14.46
C SER A 464 9.82 8.90 -15.66
N GLY A 465 8.75 9.37 -16.30
CA GLY A 465 8.80 10.33 -17.42
C GLY A 465 9.30 9.75 -18.75
N THR A 466 9.71 8.48 -18.78
CA THR A 466 10.30 7.79 -19.95
C THR A 466 9.26 7.23 -20.93
N GLY A 467 7.96 7.39 -20.67
CA GLY A 467 6.87 6.84 -21.49
C GLY A 467 6.76 5.31 -21.49
N THR A 468 7.74 4.60 -20.92
CA THR A 468 7.77 3.14 -20.77
C THR A 468 7.24 2.71 -19.41
N SER A 469 6.62 1.53 -19.35
CA SER A 469 6.19 0.95 -18.08
C SER A 469 7.41 0.64 -17.20
N ASN A 470 7.48 1.30 -16.06
CA ASN A 470 8.55 1.16 -15.08
C ASN A 470 7.94 0.73 -13.73
N THR A 471 8.68 -0.04 -12.92
CA THR A 471 8.30 -0.42 -11.54
C THR A 471 8.03 0.80 -10.65
N PHE A 472 8.60 1.96 -10.98
CA PHE A 472 8.39 3.19 -10.22
C PHE A 472 7.05 3.89 -10.51
N THR A 473 6.44 3.65 -11.67
CA THR A 473 5.17 4.28 -12.04
C THR A 473 4.08 3.92 -11.05
N GLY A 474 3.20 4.85 -10.69
CA GLY A 474 2.16 4.60 -9.70
C GLY A 474 1.61 5.86 -9.05
N VAL A 475 1.16 5.73 -7.80
CA VAL A 475 0.42 6.77 -7.08
C VAL A 475 0.71 6.70 -5.59
N ASP A 476 0.92 7.84 -4.95
CA ASP A 476 0.93 7.97 -3.50
C ASP A 476 -0.48 8.34 -3.04
N LEU A 477 -1.05 7.56 -2.12
CA LEU A 477 -2.31 7.87 -1.44
C LEU A 477 -1.99 8.42 -0.04
N ILE A 478 -2.31 9.69 0.20
CA ILE A 478 -2.14 10.38 1.47
C ILE A 478 -3.51 10.52 2.15
N THR A 479 -3.60 10.07 3.39
CA THR A 479 -4.85 10.05 4.18
C THR A 479 -4.61 10.57 5.60
N PRO A 480 -5.65 11.08 6.28
CA PRO A 480 -5.53 11.48 7.67
C PRO A 480 -5.23 10.28 8.58
N GLY A 481 -4.53 10.55 9.68
CA GLY A 481 -4.34 9.62 10.79
C GLY A 481 -5.65 9.01 11.28
N GLY A 482 -5.57 7.75 11.69
CA GLY A 482 -6.68 6.96 12.23
C GLY A 482 -7.44 6.11 11.21
N PHE A 483 -7.24 6.32 9.90
CA PHE A 483 -7.89 5.53 8.84
C PHE A 483 -6.95 4.56 8.11
N GLY A 484 -5.69 4.46 8.50
CA GLY A 484 -4.67 3.74 7.72
C GLY A 484 -4.99 2.26 7.56
N MET A 485 -5.48 1.63 8.62
CA MET A 485 -5.86 0.22 8.58
C MET A 485 -7.06 -0.06 7.67
N GLU A 486 -8.01 0.88 7.62
CA GLU A 486 -9.21 0.82 6.80
C GLU A 486 -8.86 0.92 5.32
N PHE A 487 -8.06 1.93 4.94
CA PHE A 487 -7.54 2.08 3.58
C PHE A 487 -6.65 0.90 3.20
N TRP A 488 -5.72 0.49 4.07
CA TRP A 488 -4.83 -0.63 3.82
C TRP A 488 -5.61 -1.91 3.52
N LEU A 489 -6.59 -2.27 4.36
CA LEU A 489 -7.41 -3.44 4.12
C LEU A 489 -8.22 -3.32 2.82
N ALA A 490 -8.74 -2.15 2.51
CA ALA A 490 -9.51 -1.96 1.29
C ALA A 490 -8.62 -2.17 0.04
N LEU A 491 -7.38 -1.64 0.02
CA LEU A 491 -6.38 -1.89 -1.03
C LEU A 491 -6.04 -3.38 -1.17
N GLN A 492 -5.86 -4.10 -0.06
CA GLN A 492 -5.60 -5.55 -0.06
C GLN A 492 -6.78 -6.36 -0.62
N TYR A 493 -8.02 -5.89 -0.46
CA TYR A 493 -9.20 -6.49 -1.09
C TYR A 493 -9.39 -6.05 -2.55
N GLY A 494 -8.88 -4.87 -2.90
CA GLY A 494 -8.73 -4.37 -4.26
C GLY A 494 -7.66 -5.09 -5.08
N THR A 495 -6.93 -6.05 -4.50
CA THR A 495 -5.86 -6.88 -5.09
C THR A 495 -4.47 -6.24 -5.16
N ALA A 496 -4.23 -5.11 -4.51
CA ALA A 496 -2.88 -4.56 -4.38
C ALA A 496 -2.01 -5.49 -3.51
N HIS A 497 -0.83 -5.88 -4.02
CA HIS A 497 0.09 -6.77 -3.32
C HIS A 497 0.92 -5.97 -2.31
N ALA A 498 0.93 -6.34 -1.02
CA ALA A 498 1.80 -5.68 -0.04
C ALA A 498 3.29 -5.98 -0.28
N ALA A 499 4.11 -4.94 -0.29
CA ALA A 499 5.58 -5.00 -0.35
C ALA A 499 6.23 -4.47 0.94
N ALA A 500 7.48 -4.89 1.16
CA ALA A 500 8.31 -4.47 2.29
C ALA A 500 9.53 -3.65 1.85
N LEU A 501 10.39 -3.24 2.80
CA LEU A 501 11.61 -2.45 2.54
C LEU A 501 12.52 -3.05 1.47
N HIS A 502 12.80 -4.35 1.53
CA HIS A 502 13.68 -4.98 0.52
C HIS A 502 13.05 -4.97 -0.88
N ASP A 503 11.73 -5.18 -0.95
CA ASP A 503 11.02 -5.16 -2.22
C ASP A 503 11.03 -3.74 -2.85
N GLN A 504 10.99 -2.68 -2.02
CA GLN A 504 11.13 -1.30 -2.48
C GLN A 504 12.53 -1.04 -3.03
N LYS A 505 13.58 -1.38 -2.28
CA LYS A 505 14.96 -1.20 -2.72
C LYS A 505 15.19 -1.87 -4.08
N ALA A 506 14.68 -3.10 -4.24
CA ALA A 506 14.72 -3.80 -5.52
C ALA A 506 13.91 -3.08 -6.61
N ALA A 507 12.69 -2.63 -6.33
CA ALA A 507 11.87 -1.94 -7.32
C ALA A 507 12.49 -0.61 -7.77
N GLU A 508 13.14 0.13 -6.89
CA GLU A 508 13.84 1.39 -7.19
C GLU A 508 15.14 1.15 -7.95
N PHE A 509 15.91 0.12 -7.55
CA PHE A 509 17.10 -0.33 -8.28
C PHE A 509 16.77 -0.68 -9.74
N GLU A 510 15.74 -1.51 -9.96
CA GLU A 510 15.28 -1.89 -11.32
C GLU A 510 14.72 -0.69 -12.11
N ALA A 511 14.33 0.39 -11.43
CA ALA A 511 13.86 1.63 -12.04
C ALA A 511 14.99 2.63 -12.33
N ASN A 512 16.25 2.30 -12.05
CA ASN A 512 17.39 3.22 -12.05
C ASN A 512 17.16 4.45 -11.16
N ARG A 513 16.56 4.24 -9.99
CA ARG A 513 16.33 5.28 -8.98
C ARG A 513 17.11 4.97 -7.71
N LEU A 514 17.78 5.98 -7.17
CA LEU A 514 18.48 5.88 -5.89
C LEU A 514 17.47 5.77 -4.74
N ASN A 515 17.66 4.78 -3.86
CA ASN A 515 16.93 4.65 -2.61
C ASN A 515 17.58 5.53 -1.54
N PHE A 516 16.90 6.60 -1.12
CA PHE A 516 17.34 7.37 0.04
C PHE A 516 16.88 6.68 1.34
N PRO A 517 17.74 6.52 2.38
CA PRO A 517 19.12 7.00 2.49
C PRO A 517 20.22 6.02 2.02
N ALA A 518 19.88 4.77 1.71
CA ALA A 518 20.88 3.70 1.51
C ALA A 518 21.86 3.95 0.34
N ASP A 519 21.39 4.52 -0.76
CA ASP A 519 22.18 4.70 -2.00
C ASP A 519 22.81 6.11 -2.10
N VAL A 520 22.77 6.91 -1.03
CA VAL A 520 23.15 8.34 -1.06
C VAL A 520 24.24 8.62 0.00
N PRO A 521 25.51 8.28 -0.29
CA PRO A 521 26.60 8.34 0.70
C PRO A 521 27.03 9.77 1.06
N ASP A 522 26.73 10.76 0.22
CA ASP A 522 27.18 12.14 0.39
C ASP A 522 26.53 12.88 1.58
N CYS A 523 25.44 12.31 2.12
CA CYS A 523 24.73 12.87 3.27
C CYS A 523 25.05 12.11 4.56
N GLU A 524 24.96 12.81 5.69
CA GLU A 524 25.12 12.22 7.03
C GLU A 524 24.17 11.04 7.26
N ALA A 525 22.94 11.13 6.74
CA ALA A 525 21.99 10.03 6.84
C ALA A 525 22.44 8.77 6.08
N GLY A 526 23.12 8.92 4.96
CA GLY A 526 23.62 7.82 4.15
C GLY A 526 24.84 7.17 4.77
N THR A 527 25.76 7.96 5.34
CA THR A 527 26.92 7.41 6.06
C THR A 527 26.49 6.62 7.31
N VAL A 528 25.48 7.11 8.03
CA VAL A 528 24.88 6.38 9.16
C VAL A 528 24.18 5.09 8.71
N GLU A 529 23.39 5.13 7.63
CA GLU A 529 22.75 3.91 7.11
C GLU A 529 23.78 2.90 6.62
N SER A 530 24.82 3.34 5.90
CA SER A 530 25.91 2.49 5.43
C SER A 530 26.66 1.83 6.60
N SER A 531 26.94 2.59 7.67
CA SER A 531 27.56 2.04 8.88
C SER A 531 26.67 0.98 9.54
N ASN A 532 25.36 1.24 9.66
CA ASN A 532 24.40 0.26 10.19
C ASN A 532 24.33 -1.01 9.32
N GLU A 533 24.37 -0.87 7.99
CA GLU A 533 24.40 -2.03 7.09
C GLU A 533 25.70 -2.83 7.21
N CYS A 534 26.84 -2.16 7.38
CA CYS A 534 28.12 -2.82 7.68
C CYS A 534 28.05 -3.61 8.99
N ASP A 535 27.50 -3.03 10.06
CA ASP A 535 27.33 -3.71 11.35
C ASP A 535 26.40 -4.93 11.23
N GLU A 536 25.29 -4.79 10.50
CA GLU A 536 24.38 -5.91 10.21
C GLU A 536 25.14 -7.05 9.48
N LEU A 537 26.01 -6.71 8.52
CA LEU A 537 26.82 -7.69 7.78
C LEU A 537 27.92 -8.33 8.62
N ILE A 538 28.52 -7.63 9.58
CA ILE A 538 29.58 -8.16 10.45
C ILE A 538 29.01 -9.13 11.52
N VAL A 539 27.78 -8.89 11.99
CA VAL A 539 27.10 -9.74 12.99
C VAL A 539 26.58 -11.05 12.39
N ILE A 540 26.30 -11.11 11.08
CA ILE A 540 25.80 -12.33 10.41
C ILE A 540 26.83 -13.49 10.40
N PRO A 541 28.12 -13.29 10.09
CA PRO A 541 29.16 -14.32 10.13
C PRO A 541 29.34 -14.94 11.52
N SER A 542 29.31 -14.12 12.58
CA SER A 542 29.51 -14.59 13.96
C SER A 542 28.36 -15.49 14.43
N PHE A 543 27.11 -15.19 14.05
CA PHE A 543 25.97 -16.07 14.31
C PHE A 543 25.95 -17.35 13.46
N LEU A 544 26.41 -17.31 12.20
CA LEU A 544 26.51 -18.49 11.34
C LEU A 544 27.63 -19.45 11.81
N SER A 545 28.74 -18.91 12.31
CA SER A 545 29.81 -19.66 12.96
C SER A 545 29.28 -20.40 14.20
N LEU A 546 28.58 -19.71 15.10
CA LEU A 546 27.95 -20.30 16.29
C LEU A 546 26.88 -21.36 15.95
N ARG A 547 26.08 -21.15 14.89
CA ARG A 547 25.08 -22.16 14.46
C ARG A 547 25.72 -23.41 13.87
N ARG A 548 26.82 -23.28 13.11
CA ARG A 548 27.61 -24.44 12.65
C ARG A 548 28.24 -25.18 13.83
N PHE A 549 28.73 -24.43 14.83
CA PHE A 549 29.28 -25.01 16.06
C PHE A 549 28.24 -25.82 16.85
N PHE A 550 27.02 -25.28 17.02
CA PHE A 550 25.93 -25.98 17.72
C PHE A 550 25.28 -27.12 16.92
N LEU A 551 25.31 -27.09 15.59
CA LEU A 551 24.87 -28.22 14.77
C LEU A 551 25.92 -29.33 14.71
N GLY A 552 27.21 -29.02 14.87
CA GLY A 552 28.29 -30.00 15.01
C GLY A 552 28.24 -30.80 16.31
N MET A 553 27.81 -30.20 17.43
CA MET A 553 27.73 -30.87 18.73
C MET A 553 26.49 -31.75 18.94
N ARG A 554 25.59 -31.88 17.95
CA ARG A 554 24.46 -32.84 18.01
C ARG A 554 24.71 -34.13 17.23
N GLY A 555 25.94 -34.30 16.72
CA GLY A 555 26.40 -35.50 16.01
C GLY A 555 27.59 -36.20 16.69
N LEU A 556 27.76 -36.02 17.99
CA LEU A 556 28.67 -36.78 18.85
C LEU A 556 27.89 -37.41 19.99
#